data_AF-A0A559IW66-F1
#
_entry.id   AF-A0A559IW66-F1
#
_cell.length_a   1.000
_cell.length_b   1.000
_cell.length_c   1.000
_cell.angle_alpha   90.00
_cell.angle_beta   90.00
_cell.angle_gamma   90.00
#
_symmetry.space_group_name_H-M   'P 1'
#
loop_
_entity.id
_entity.type
_entity.pdbx_description
1 polymer ?
#
loop_
_entity_poly.entity_id
_entity_poly.type
_entity_poly.pdbx_seq_one_letter_code
_entity_poly.pdbx_strand_id
1 'polypeptide(L)'
;MGITSKTRKMLWGRSANRCAICRMNLVMDETETDDESVIGDECHIVAREKDGPRGDSVLTSEQRDKYTNLILLCKVHHKVIDDQSFSYSVQYLTELKEKHEEWVNKALDLDVVKQRDEEVYMTFIDKWSELCELENWKSWTSNIFFAGGYSLSIQMNDKLQEVKEYLFSRIWPERYLELNDSFENFTIILNDFFGVFHKHSERRGEYYYTERFYNVRDGDEEKYHGLLCEYNFHVDLLQDLLLELTRAVNHICDMVRRFLLPSYRINEGLLLIVSGPYKDLSMRVFRTQYKEKNRSTELYPGLDKFKEIRSTRDVCFGVGKDANDPEFLKNT
;
A
#
# COMPACT_ATOMS: atom_id res chain seq x y z
N MET A 1 1.33 54.91 -12.88
CA MET A 1 0.37 53.81 -13.13
C MET A 1 0.28 52.99 -11.84
N GLY A 2 -0.53 51.94 -11.78
CA GLY A 2 -0.58 51.05 -10.61
C GLY A 2 -0.27 49.61 -11.01
N ILE A 3 -0.19 48.71 -10.03
CA ILE A 3 0.03 47.28 -10.24
C ILE A 3 -1.05 46.72 -11.18
N THR A 4 -0.62 46.21 -12.33
CA THR A 4 -1.53 45.68 -13.36
C THR A 4 -2.14 44.34 -12.95
N SER A 5 -3.32 44.00 -13.47
CA SER A 5 -3.98 42.72 -13.18
C SER A 5 -3.12 41.49 -13.51
N LYS A 6 -2.30 41.56 -14.57
CA LYS A 6 -1.32 40.50 -14.90
C LYS A 6 -0.27 40.33 -13.78
N THR A 7 0.27 41.45 -13.30
CA THR A 7 1.29 41.47 -12.24
C THR A 7 0.72 40.94 -10.93
N ARG A 8 -0.48 41.37 -10.57
CA ARG A 8 -1.26 40.85 -9.43
C ARG A 8 -1.45 39.34 -9.52
N LYS A 9 -1.94 38.83 -10.65
CA LYS A 9 -2.13 37.39 -10.86
C LYS A 9 -0.83 36.59 -10.71
N MET A 10 0.29 37.12 -11.21
CA MET A 10 1.60 36.49 -11.04
C MET A 10 2.07 36.49 -9.59
N LEU A 11 1.94 37.61 -8.87
CA LEU A 11 2.37 37.75 -7.49
C LEU A 11 1.61 36.82 -6.55
N TRP A 12 0.27 36.87 -6.60
CA TRP A 12 -0.60 36.04 -5.78
C TRP A 12 -0.44 34.54 -6.10
N GLY A 13 -0.40 34.20 -7.40
CA GLY A 13 -0.23 32.82 -7.85
C GLY A 13 1.10 32.19 -7.41
N ARG A 14 2.22 32.90 -7.60
CA ARG A 14 3.55 32.38 -7.22
C ARG A 14 3.81 32.36 -5.72
N SER A 15 3.05 33.13 -4.96
CA SER A 15 3.08 33.11 -3.49
C SER A 15 2.08 32.12 -2.88
N ALA A 16 1.32 31.38 -3.71
CA ALA A 16 0.25 30.49 -3.29
C ALA A 16 -0.72 31.12 -2.26
N ASN A 17 -1.08 32.40 -2.47
CA ASN A 17 -1.91 33.19 -1.55
C ASN A 17 -1.40 33.24 -0.09
N ARG A 18 -0.09 33.08 0.13
CA ARG A 18 0.50 33.05 1.47
C ARG A 18 1.44 34.22 1.70
N CYS A 19 1.52 34.65 2.96
CA CYS A 19 2.48 35.67 3.39
C CYS A 19 3.92 35.18 3.18
N ALA A 20 4.79 36.00 2.58
CA ALA A 20 6.20 35.64 2.38
C ALA A 20 6.98 35.40 3.68
N ILE A 21 6.56 36.03 4.79
CA ILE A 21 7.17 35.89 6.11
C ILE A 21 6.55 34.73 6.90
N CYS A 22 5.29 34.86 7.31
CA CYS A 22 4.66 33.91 8.24
C CYS A 22 3.90 32.75 7.58
N ARG A 23 3.81 32.71 6.24
CA ARG A 23 3.15 31.64 5.47
C ARG A 23 1.65 31.44 5.73
N MET A 24 1.02 32.29 6.53
CA MET A 24 -0.43 32.26 6.74
C MET A 24 -1.17 32.50 5.42
N ASN A 25 -2.37 31.93 5.29
CA ASN A 25 -3.27 32.22 4.16
C ASN A 25 -3.66 33.70 4.19
N LEU A 26 -3.77 34.32 3.02
CA LEU A 26 -4.09 35.74 2.84
C LEU A 26 -5.49 35.97 2.28
N VAL A 27 -6.21 34.89 1.95
CA VAL A 27 -7.62 34.89 1.62
C VAL A 27 -8.32 34.05 2.67
N MET A 28 -9.21 34.67 3.44
CA MET A 28 -10.06 34.00 4.42
C MET A 28 -11.38 33.65 3.75
N ASP A 29 -11.83 32.42 3.95
CA ASP A 29 -13.13 31.97 3.46
C ASP A 29 -14.26 32.76 4.14
N GLU A 30 -15.43 32.73 3.51
CA GLU A 30 -16.68 33.26 4.06
C GLU A 30 -17.01 32.61 5.41
N THR A 31 -17.73 33.35 6.25
CA THR A 31 -18.36 32.79 7.45
C THR A 31 -19.85 32.63 7.20
N GLU A 32 -20.60 32.05 8.15
CA GLU A 32 -22.06 31.93 8.02
C GLU A 32 -22.78 33.26 7.76
N THR A 33 -22.15 34.40 8.12
CA THR A 33 -22.75 35.73 8.06
C THR A 33 -21.99 36.74 7.20
N ASP A 34 -20.78 36.44 6.74
CA ASP A 34 -19.87 37.41 6.13
C ASP A 34 -19.15 36.83 4.90
N ASP A 35 -18.97 37.67 3.87
CA ASP A 35 -18.24 37.35 2.63
C ASP A 35 -16.73 37.10 2.85
N GLU A 36 -16.02 36.60 1.83
CA GLU A 36 -14.58 36.33 1.90
C GLU A 36 -13.75 37.60 2.16
N SER A 37 -12.63 37.43 2.86
CA SER A 37 -11.76 38.55 3.22
C SER A 37 -10.34 38.39 2.69
N VAL A 38 -9.84 39.42 1.99
CA VAL A 38 -8.45 39.50 1.54
C VAL A 38 -7.63 40.30 2.55
N ILE A 39 -6.79 39.61 3.31
CA ILE A 39 -5.94 40.17 4.37
C ILE A 39 -4.46 40.32 3.94
N GLY A 40 -4.17 40.07 2.66
CA GLY A 40 -2.87 40.26 2.04
C GLY A 40 -2.73 41.60 1.33
N ASP A 41 -1.52 42.16 1.36
CA ASP A 41 -1.15 43.38 0.66
C ASP A 41 -0.03 43.12 -0.37
N GLU A 42 -0.12 43.79 -1.51
CA GLU A 42 0.89 43.79 -2.57
C GLU A 42 1.95 44.84 -2.25
N CYS A 43 3.00 44.43 -1.55
CA CYS A 43 3.95 45.34 -0.95
C CYS A 43 5.09 45.65 -1.91
N HIS A 44 5.48 46.92 -2.01
CA HIS A 44 6.66 47.33 -2.76
C HIS A 44 7.94 47.08 -1.95
N ILE A 45 8.92 46.42 -2.58
CA ILE A 45 10.27 46.26 -2.02
C ILE A 45 10.98 47.64 -2.00
N VAL A 46 10.92 48.37 -3.11
CA VAL A 46 11.28 49.80 -3.22
C VAL A 46 9.99 50.60 -3.35
N ALA A 47 9.68 51.48 -2.38
CA ALA A 47 8.45 52.26 -2.36
C ALA A 47 8.19 53.04 -3.64
N ARG A 48 6.92 53.35 -3.92
CA ARG A 48 6.52 54.08 -5.12
C ARG A 48 7.03 55.52 -5.18
N GLU A 49 7.01 56.21 -4.05
CA GLU A 49 7.50 57.58 -3.91
C GLU A 49 8.95 57.60 -3.44
N LYS A 50 9.70 58.65 -3.79
CA LYS A 50 11.11 58.80 -3.39
C LYS A 50 11.28 58.88 -1.87
N ASP A 51 10.36 59.57 -1.21
CA ASP A 51 10.39 59.76 0.25
C ASP A 51 9.74 58.58 1.02
N GLY A 52 9.31 57.53 0.32
CA GLY A 52 8.75 56.32 0.93
C GLY A 52 9.82 55.34 1.42
N PRO A 53 9.41 54.24 2.09
CA PRO A 53 10.32 53.19 2.56
C PRO A 53 11.22 52.65 1.43
N ARG A 54 12.54 52.78 1.59
CA ARG A 54 13.55 52.39 0.59
C ARG A 54 13.33 53.08 -0.78
N GLY A 55 12.69 54.23 -0.81
CA GLY A 55 12.29 54.94 -2.04
C GLY A 55 13.45 55.63 -2.78
N ASP A 56 14.59 55.86 -2.12
CA ASP A 56 15.82 56.35 -2.75
C ASP A 56 16.50 55.23 -3.53
N SER A 57 16.16 55.13 -4.82
CA SER A 57 16.53 54.00 -5.68
C SER A 57 16.62 54.44 -7.13
N VAL A 58 17.49 53.75 -7.88
CA VAL A 58 17.67 53.92 -9.33
C VAL A 58 16.48 53.44 -10.15
N LEU A 59 15.51 52.75 -9.53
CA LEU A 59 14.32 52.26 -10.22
C LEU A 59 13.45 53.44 -10.68
N THR A 60 13.11 53.44 -11.98
CA THR A 60 12.16 54.40 -12.55
C THR A 60 10.76 54.16 -11.99
N SER A 61 9.89 55.16 -12.09
CA SER A 61 8.49 55.06 -11.67
C SER A 61 7.77 53.88 -12.33
N GLU A 62 8.08 53.54 -13.58
CA GLU A 62 7.50 52.39 -14.29
C GLU A 62 8.04 51.04 -13.79
N GLN A 63 9.26 50.99 -13.26
CA GLN A 63 9.87 49.76 -12.74
C GLN A 63 9.35 49.42 -11.35
N ARG A 64 8.93 50.42 -10.56
CA ARG A 64 8.44 50.21 -9.19
C ARG A 64 7.19 49.33 -9.12
N ASP A 65 6.31 49.39 -10.12
CA ASP A 65 5.09 48.56 -10.18
C ASP A 65 5.30 47.18 -10.86
N LYS A 66 6.54 46.78 -11.18
CA LYS A 66 6.83 45.47 -11.78
C LYS A 66 6.86 44.37 -10.72
N TYR A 67 6.49 43.16 -11.13
CA TYR A 67 6.49 41.95 -10.30
C TYR A 67 7.81 41.73 -9.52
N THR A 68 8.95 42.07 -10.11
CA THR A 68 10.27 41.91 -9.49
C THR A 68 10.47 42.80 -8.27
N ASN A 69 9.73 43.91 -8.16
CA ASN A 69 9.77 44.84 -7.03
C ASN A 69 8.61 44.63 -6.04
N LEU A 70 7.85 43.53 -6.15
CA LEU A 70 6.69 43.27 -5.31
C LEU A 70 6.86 41.99 -4.49
N ILE A 71 6.43 42.04 -3.23
CA ILE A 71 6.36 40.90 -2.31
C ILE A 71 4.96 40.83 -1.69
N LEU A 72 4.41 39.62 -1.52
CA LEU A 72 3.08 39.43 -0.93
C LEU A 72 3.20 39.19 0.57
N LEU A 73 2.53 40.02 1.39
CA LEU A 73 2.59 39.94 2.85
C LEU A 73 1.19 40.10 3.46
N CYS A 74 1.00 39.62 4.69
CA CYS A 74 -0.19 40.01 5.46
C CYS A 74 -0.04 41.47 5.95
N LYS A 75 -1.17 42.13 6.25
CA LYS A 75 -1.19 43.53 6.73
C LYS A 75 -0.25 43.81 7.92
N VAL A 76 -0.09 42.86 8.82
CA VAL A 76 0.85 42.98 9.97
C VAL A 76 2.29 43.09 9.48
N HIS A 77 2.72 42.14 8.64
CA HIS A 77 4.08 42.11 8.14
C HIS A 77 4.37 43.25 7.16
N HIS A 78 3.39 43.67 6.37
CA HIS A 78 3.51 44.87 5.53
C HIS A 78 3.87 46.10 6.38
N LYS A 79 3.12 46.35 7.47
CA LYS A 79 3.41 47.46 8.37
C LYS A 79 4.82 47.37 8.98
N VAL A 80 5.23 46.18 9.42
CA VAL A 80 6.56 45.95 10.01
C VAL A 80 7.68 46.31 9.04
N ILE A 81 7.60 45.87 7.77
CA ILE A 81 8.67 46.14 6.81
C ILE A 81 8.79 47.62 6.44
N ASP A 82 7.68 48.37 6.47
CA ASP A 82 7.67 49.79 6.17
C ASP A 82 8.20 50.63 7.33
N ASP A 83 7.77 50.33 8.56
CA ASP A 83 8.23 51.02 9.77
C ASP A 83 9.71 50.73 10.07
N GLN A 84 10.24 49.56 9.67
CA GLN A 84 11.61 49.11 9.94
C GLN A 84 12.47 48.99 8.68
N SER A 85 12.41 50.01 7.82
CA SER A 85 13.02 49.98 6.48
C SER A 85 14.55 49.80 6.44
N PHE A 86 15.26 50.13 7.52
CA PHE A 86 16.70 49.85 7.65
C PHE A 86 16.99 48.36 7.85
N SER A 87 16.20 47.67 8.67
CA SER A 87 16.36 46.23 8.94
C SER A 87 15.84 45.38 7.78
N TYR A 88 14.73 45.81 7.17
CA TYR A 88 14.16 45.17 5.99
C TYR A 88 14.67 45.87 4.73
N SER A 89 15.95 45.68 4.43
CA SER A 89 16.59 46.25 3.23
C SER A 89 16.03 45.68 1.92
N VAL A 90 16.28 46.38 0.80
CA VAL A 90 15.88 45.91 -0.55
C VAL A 90 16.44 44.52 -0.84
N GLN A 91 17.70 44.27 -0.47
CA GLN A 91 18.34 42.97 -0.64
C GLN A 91 17.61 41.90 0.17
N TYR A 92 17.37 42.15 1.46
CA TYR A 92 16.73 41.18 2.34
C TYR A 92 15.32 40.80 1.87
N LEU A 93 14.52 41.79 1.45
CA LEU A 93 13.17 41.53 0.94
C LEU A 93 13.17 40.78 -0.39
N THR A 94 14.15 41.04 -1.26
CA THR A 94 14.33 40.27 -2.51
C THR A 94 14.66 38.81 -2.20
N GLU A 95 15.62 38.55 -1.31
CA GLU A 95 15.98 37.19 -0.89
C GLU A 95 14.81 36.46 -0.21
N LEU A 96 14.04 37.19 0.60
CA LEU A 96 12.85 36.66 1.26
C LEU A 96 11.77 36.25 0.26
N LYS A 97 11.53 37.08 -0.77
CA LYS A 97 10.61 36.77 -1.87
C LYS A 97 11.06 35.50 -2.61
N GLU A 98 12.34 35.43 -2.99
CA GLU A 98 12.89 34.27 -3.71
C GLU A 98 12.77 32.99 -2.89
N LYS A 99 13.17 33.00 -1.62
CA LYS A 99 13.01 31.87 -0.69
C LYS A 99 11.55 31.48 -0.50
N HIS A 100 10.63 32.44 -0.53
CA HIS A 100 9.21 32.16 -0.43
C HIS A 100 8.68 31.42 -1.66
N GLU A 101 8.95 31.96 -2.84
CA GLU A 101 8.49 31.39 -4.10
C GLU A 101 9.16 30.03 -4.39
N GLU A 102 10.42 29.82 -3.99
CA GLU A 102 11.07 28.51 -4.05
C GLU A 102 10.38 27.48 -3.14
N TRP A 103 10.03 27.88 -1.91
CA TRP A 103 9.25 27.03 -1.01
C TRP A 103 7.87 26.71 -1.58
N VAL A 104 7.18 27.68 -2.21
CA VAL A 104 5.89 27.44 -2.88
C VAL A 104 6.07 26.42 -4.00
N ASN A 105 7.08 26.59 -4.85
CA ASN A 105 7.35 25.65 -5.93
C ASN A 105 7.67 24.25 -5.39
N LYS A 106 8.47 24.11 -4.33
CA LYS A 106 8.75 22.80 -3.70
C LYS A 106 7.52 22.17 -3.03
N ALA A 107 6.61 22.98 -2.51
CA ALA A 107 5.39 22.49 -1.86
C ALA A 107 4.28 22.13 -2.87
N LEU A 108 4.30 22.75 -4.06
CA LEU A 108 3.35 22.51 -5.15
C LEU A 108 3.88 21.53 -6.21
N ASP A 109 5.20 21.39 -6.36
CA ASP A 109 5.81 20.19 -6.92
C ASP A 109 5.48 19.06 -5.93
N LEU A 110 4.33 18.44 -6.16
CA LEU A 110 4.05 17.05 -5.83
C LEU A 110 5.36 16.28 -5.85
N ASP A 111 5.62 15.46 -4.84
CA ASP A 111 6.78 14.57 -4.84
C ASP A 111 6.66 13.63 -6.06
N VAL A 112 7.15 14.09 -7.22
CA VAL A 112 6.97 13.44 -8.52
C VAL A 112 7.65 12.07 -8.50
N VAL A 113 8.71 11.94 -7.69
CA VAL A 113 9.37 10.67 -7.45
C VAL A 113 8.44 9.74 -6.68
N LYS A 114 7.85 10.20 -5.57
CA LYS A 114 6.83 9.42 -4.85
C LYS A 114 5.66 9.04 -5.74
N GLN A 115 5.11 9.98 -6.50
CA GLN A 115 3.99 9.69 -7.40
C GLN A 115 4.36 8.61 -8.42
N ARG A 116 5.53 8.71 -9.07
CA ARG A 116 6.02 7.70 -10.01
C ARG A 116 6.23 6.34 -9.33
N ASP A 117 6.82 6.33 -8.13
CA ASP A 117 7.02 5.10 -7.37
C ASP A 117 5.67 4.45 -7.07
N GLU A 118 4.69 5.22 -6.60
CA GLU A 118 3.33 4.76 -6.28
C GLU A 118 2.59 4.24 -7.52
N GLU A 119 2.72 4.90 -8.67
CA GLU A 119 2.18 4.43 -9.95
C GLU A 119 2.79 3.08 -10.38
N VAL A 120 4.10 2.90 -10.19
CA VAL A 120 4.80 1.63 -10.44
C VAL A 120 4.30 0.55 -9.49
N TYR A 121 4.20 0.84 -8.19
CA TYR A 121 3.64 -0.08 -7.20
C TYR A 121 2.22 -0.52 -7.58
N MET A 122 1.33 0.43 -7.90
CA MET A 122 -0.06 0.12 -8.25
C MET A 122 -0.15 -0.75 -9.50
N THR A 123 0.69 -0.49 -10.52
CA THR A 123 0.78 -1.35 -11.70
C THR A 123 1.13 -2.81 -11.32
N PHE A 124 2.06 -3.00 -10.37
CA PHE A 124 2.45 -4.33 -9.93
C PHE A 124 1.37 -5.03 -9.11
N ILE A 125 0.72 -4.28 -8.21
CA ILE A 125 -0.37 -4.77 -7.36
C ILE A 125 -1.58 -5.18 -8.20
N ASP A 126 -1.96 -4.38 -9.20
CA ASP A 126 -3.11 -4.68 -10.05
C ASP A 126 -2.88 -5.98 -10.85
N LYS A 127 -1.70 -6.15 -11.45
CA LYS A 127 -1.38 -7.37 -12.19
C LYS A 127 -1.29 -8.59 -11.26
N TRP A 128 -0.66 -8.45 -10.09
CA TRP A 128 -0.64 -9.52 -9.09
C TRP A 128 -2.04 -9.91 -8.63
N SER A 129 -2.92 -8.94 -8.38
CA SER A 129 -4.31 -9.17 -7.97
C SER A 129 -5.12 -9.91 -9.04
N GLU A 130 -4.93 -9.55 -10.31
CA GLU A 130 -5.52 -10.22 -11.47
C GLU A 130 -5.06 -11.69 -11.55
N LEU A 131 -3.76 -11.94 -11.47
CA LEU A 131 -3.20 -13.28 -11.58
C LEU A 131 -3.58 -14.18 -10.40
N CYS A 132 -3.64 -13.63 -9.19
CA CYS A 132 -4.12 -14.34 -8.00
C CYS A 132 -5.64 -14.56 -7.97
N GLU A 133 -6.37 -13.96 -8.93
CA GLU A 133 -7.83 -13.94 -8.99
C GLU A 133 -8.48 -13.52 -7.67
N LEU A 134 -8.07 -12.39 -7.08
CA LEU A 134 -8.59 -11.98 -5.76
C LEU A 134 -10.12 -11.80 -5.71
N GLU A 135 -10.74 -11.44 -6.84
CA GLU A 135 -12.20 -11.36 -6.97
C GLU A 135 -12.89 -12.73 -6.85
N ASN A 136 -12.23 -13.77 -7.36
CA ASN A 136 -12.72 -15.15 -7.33
C ASN A 136 -12.04 -15.98 -6.23
N TRP A 137 -11.35 -15.36 -5.27
CA TRP A 137 -10.52 -16.04 -4.27
C TRP A 137 -11.28 -17.16 -3.56
N LYS A 138 -12.48 -16.85 -3.05
CA LYS A 138 -13.37 -17.82 -2.38
C LYS A 138 -13.72 -19.01 -3.28
N SER A 139 -13.91 -18.75 -4.58
CA SER A 139 -14.33 -19.76 -5.55
C SER A 139 -13.22 -20.78 -5.78
N TRP A 140 -12.04 -20.34 -6.24
CA TRP A 140 -10.98 -21.27 -6.60
C TRP A 140 -10.36 -21.94 -5.37
N THR A 141 -10.21 -21.22 -4.26
CA THR A 141 -9.64 -21.79 -3.02
C THR A 141 -10.53 -22.87 -2.43
N SER A 142 -11.86 -22.77 -2.58
CA SER A 142 -12.79 -23.76 -2.03
C SER A 142 -12.53 -25.19 -2.54
N ASN A 143 -11.94 -25.35 -3.73
CA ASN A 143 -11.57 -26.65 -4.29
C ASN A 143 -10.50 -27.39 -3.46
N ILE A 144 -9.68 -26.67 -2.70
CA ILE A 144 -8.68 -27.23 -1.77
C ILE A 144 -9.30 -27.51 -0.38
N PHE A 145 -10.48 -26.96 -0.09
CA PHE A 145 -11.18 -27.15 1.17
C PHE A 145 -12.43 -28.04 1.06
N PHE A 146 -12.64 -28.66 -0.11
CA PHE A 146 -13.81 -29.50 -0.39
C PHE A 146 -13.52 -30.98 -0.18
N ALA A 147 -14.33 -31.64 0.66
CA ALA A 147 -14.12 -33.02 1.13
C ALA A 147 -14.24 -34.13 0.05
N GLY A 148 -14.37 -33.78 -1.23
CA GLY A 148 -14.53 -34.71 -2.35
C GLY A 148 -13.33 -34.84 -3.29
N GLY A 149 -12.38 -33.90 -3.24
CA GLY A 149 -11.24 -33.88 -4.16
C GLY A 149 -10.47 -32.57 -4.10
N TYR A 150 -9.39 -32.56 -3.32
CA TYR A 150 -8.45 -31.44 -3.21
C TYR A 150 -7.83 -31.18 -4.58
N SER A 151 -8.17 -30.03 -5.17
CA SER A 151 -7.85 -29.78 -6.57
C SER A 151 -7.58 -28.32 -6.88
N LEU A 152 -6.84 -28.13 -7.97
CA LEU A 152 -6.54 -26.84 -8.57
C LEU A 152 -6.76 -26.95 -10.06
N SER A 153 -7.48 -26.01 -10.67
CA SER A 153 -7.62 -26.00 -12.13
C SER A 153 -6.25 -25.76 -12.76
N ILE A 154 -6.00 -26.34 -13.94
CA ILE A 154 -4.76 -26.12 -14.67
C ILE A 154 -4.56 -24.63 -14.97
N GLN A 155 -5.66 -23.94 -15.32
CA GLN A 155 -5.62 -22.49 -15.54
C GLN A 155 -5.17 -21.71 -14.29
N MET A 156 -5.71 -22.02 -13.11
CA MET A 156 -5.31 -21.33 -11.87
C MET A 156 -3.88 -21.70 -11.48
N ASN A 157 -3.49 -22.95 -11.67
CA ASN A 157 -2.12 -23.41 -11.48
C ASN A 157 -1.13 -22.59 -12.32
N ASP A 158 -1.40 -22.44 -13.61
CA ASP A 158 -0.53 -21.71 -14.53
C ASP A 158 -0.46 -20.23 -14.19
N LYS A 159 -1.60 -19.61 -13.80
CA LYS A 159 -1.62 -18.23 -13.29
C LYS A 159 -0.77 -18.06 -12.04
N LEU A 160 -0.85 -18.96 -11.07
CA LEU A 160 -0.06 -18.87 -9.85
C LEU A 160 1.45 -19.11 -10.11
N GLN A 161 1.81 -19.90 -11.12
CA GLN A 161 3.21 -19.97 -11.58
C GLN A 161 3.64 -18.66 -12.23
N GLU A 162 2.78 -18.04 -13.05
CA GLU A 162 3.03 -16.72 -13.63
C GLU A 162 3.23 -15.66 -12.53
N VAL A 163 2.46 -15.71 -11.43
CA VAL A 163 2.68 -14.81 -10.27
C VAL A 163 4.11 -14.87 -9.77
N LYS A 164 4.68 -16.07 -9.63
CA LYS A 164 6.05 -16.24 -9.13
C LYS A 164 7.08 -15.60 -10.06
N GLU A 165 6.96 -15.86 -11.36
CA GLU A 165 7.84 -15.26 -12.39
C GLU A 165 7.67 -13.74 -12.45
N TYR A 166 6.42 -13.28 -12.33
CA TYR A 166 6.07 -11.87 -12.34
C TYR A 166 6.73 -11.13 -11.18
N LEU A 167 6.53 -11.60 -9.94
CA LEU A 167 7.08 -10.99 -8.73
C LEU A 167 8.61 -11.06 -8.70
N PHE A 168 9.19 -12.21 -9.06
CA PHE A 168 10.66 -12.38 -9.11
C PHE A 168 11.34 -11.42 -10.08
N SER A 169 10.68 -11.08 -11.19
CA SER A 169 11.23 -10.18 -12.21
C SER A 169 11.00 -8.69 -11.93
N ARG A 170 10.29 -8.32 -10.87
CA ARG A 170 10.02 -6.91 -10.56
C ARG A 170 11.27 -6.21 -10.06
N ILE A 171 11.48 -4.98 -10.52
CA ILE A 171 12.41 -4.02 -9.92
C ILE A 171 11.55 -3.07 -9.09
N TRP A 172 11.54 -3.27 -7.77
CA TRP A 172 10.72 -2.47 -6.87
C TRP A 172 11.35 -1.08 -6.63
N PRO A 173 10.54 -0.03 -6.43
CA PRO A 173 11.07 1.30 -6.12
C PRO A 173 11.77 1.43 -4.75
N GLU A 174 11.71 0.41 -3.90
CA GLU A 174 12.28 0.38 -2.53
C GLU A 174 11.81 1.50 -1.58
N ARG A 175 10.69 2.17 -1.90
CA ARG A 175 10.12 3.23 -1.05
C ARG A 175 9.42 2.67 0.20
N TYR A 176 8.74 1.54 0.06
CA TYR A 176 7.94 0.93 1.11
C TYR A 176 8.43 -0.49 1.39
N LEU A 177 9.51 -0.62 2.16
CA LEU A 177 10.15 -1.91 2.45
C LEU A 177 9.16 -2.92 3.07
N GLU A 178 8.32 -2.48 4.02
CA GLU A 178 7.28 -3.34 4.62
C GLU A 178 6.31 -3.94 3.58
N LEU A 179 6.00 -3.19 2.50
CA LEU A 179 5.17 -3.69 1.41
C LEU A 179 5.95 -4.70 0.55
N ASN A 180 7.21 -4.41 0.23
CA ASN A 180 8.08 -5.33 -0.53
C ASN A 180 8.24 -6.67 0.22
N ASP A 181 8.56 -6.62 1.51
CA ASP A 181 8.71 -7.79 2.38
C ASP A 181 7.42 -8.64 2.43
N SER A 182 6.25 -7.99 2.37
CA SER A 182 4.96 -8.70 2.35
C SER A 182 4.77 -9.54 1.08
N PHE A 183 5.26 -9.06 -0.08
CA PHE A 183 5.26 -9.81 -1.34
C PHE A 183 6.28 -10.94 -1.34
N GLU A 184 7.44 -10.74 -0.73
CA GLU A 184 8.44 -11.81 -0.55
C GLU A 184 7.87 -12.94 0.32
N ASN A 185 7.28 -12.59 1.47
CA ASN A 185 6.62 -13.55 2.36
C ASN A 185 5.51 -14.33 1.64
N PHE A 186 4.65 -13.65 0.87
CA PHE A 186 3.64 -14.30 0.03
C PHE A 186 4.27 -15.28 -0.99
N THR A 187 5.36 -14.88 -1.64
CA THR A 187 6.03 -15.71 -2.66
C THR A 187 6.63 -16.98 -2.05
N ILE A 188 7.22 -16.88 -0.85
CA ILE A 188 7.76 -18.03 -0.12
C ILE A 188 6.62 -19.02 0.21
N ILE A 189 5.50 -18.54 0.75
CA ILE A 189 4.35 -19.41 1.08
C ILE A 189 3.78 -20.06 -0.19
N LEU A 190 3.64 -19.29 -1.28
CA LEU A 190 3.14 -19.80 -2.55
C LEU A 190 4.04 -20.92 -3.10
N ASN A 191 5.36 -20.76 -2.99
CA ASN A 191 6.33 -21.78 -3.38
C ASN A 191 6.17 -23.06 -2.57
N ASP A 192 6.04 -22.96 -1.25
CA ASP A 192 5.86 -24.10 -0.37
C ASP A 192 4.51 -24.81 -0.62
N PHE A 193 3.43 -24.03 -0.84
CA PHE A 193 2.13 -24.57 -1.25
C PHE A 193 2.25 -25.36 -2.55
N PHE A 194 2.90 -24.81 -3.58
CA PHE A 194 3.13 -25.50 -4.86
C PHE A 194 3.95 -26.77 -4.69
N GLY A 195 5.04 -26.71 -3.93
CA GLY A 195 5.92 -27.84 -3.67
C GLY A 195 5.19 -28.97 -2.96
N VAL A 196 4.36 -28.65 -1.96
CA VAL A 196 3.53 -29.63 -1.27
C VAL A 196 2.46 -30.18 -2.20
N PHE A 197 1.66 -29.32 -2.84
CA PHE A 197 0.55 -29.73 -3.72
C PHE A 197 1.01 -30.69 -4.82
N HIS A 198 2.07 -30.33 -5.55
CA HIS A 198 2.53 -31.12 -6.69
C HIS A 198 3.29 -32.39 -6.32
N LYS A 199 3.69 -32.56 -5.05
CA LYS A 199 4.30 -33.80 -4.58
C LYS A 199 3.40 -35.02 -4.82
N HIS A 200 2.09 -34.83 -4.69
CA HIS A 200 1.08 -35.89 -4.86
C HIS A 200 -0.05 -35.44 -5.81
N SER A 201 0.22 -34.55 -6.77
CA SER A 201 -0.80 -34.13 -7.73
C SER A 201 -0.81 -35.00 -8.98
N GLU A 202 -1.99 -35.36 -9.44
CA GLU A 202 -2.22 -36.02 -10.74
C GLU A 202 -3.16 -35.18 -11.61
N ARG A 203 -2.87 -35.10 -12.92
CA ARG A 203 -3.74 -34.39 -13.87
C ARG A 203 -4.93 -35.28 -14.25
N ARG A 204 -6.14 -34.74 -14.13
CA ARG A 204 -7.38 -35.37 -14.61
C ARG A 204 -8.28 -34.32 -15.27
N GLY A 205 -8.37 -34.39 -16.60
CA GLY A 205 -9.05 -33.35 -17.39
C GLY A 205 -8.37 -31.99 -17.23
N GLU A 206 -9.15 -30.98 -16.89
CA GLU A 206 -8.72 -29.57 -16.71
C GLU A 206 -8.27 -29.24 -15.27
N TYR A 207 -8.03 -30.26 -14.44
CA TYR A 207 -7.67 -30.10 -13.04
C TYR A 207 -6.48 -30.98 -12.65
N TYR A 208 -5.70 -30.50 -11.70
CA TYR A 208 -4.85 -31.32 -10.86
C TYR A 208 -5.63 -31.72 -9.61
N TYR A 209 -5.55 -33.00 -9.24
CA TYR A 209 -6.12 -33.53 -7.99
C TYR A 209 -5.01 -34.11 -7.13
N THR A 210 -5.15 -34.02 -5.81
CA THR A 210 -4.33 -34.80 -4.89
C THR A 210 -4.65 -36.30 -5.06
N GLU A 211 -3.65 -37.07 -5.44
CA GLU A 211 -3.72 -38.52 -5.59
C GLU A 211 -4.08 -39.19 -4.26
N ARG A 212 -5.04 -40.10 -4.31
CA ARG A 212 -5.41 -40.95 -3.16
C ARG A 212 -4.50 -42.17 -3.09
N PHE A 213 -3.21 -41.94 -2.85
CA PHE A 213 -2.16 -42.97 -2.90
C PHE A 213 -2.33 -44.08 -1.85
N TYR A 214 -3.21 -43.90 -0.86
CA TYR A 214 -3.61 -44.93 0.09
C TYR A 214 -4.51 -46.02 -0.52
N ASN A 215 -5.10 -45.82 -1.70
CA ASN A 215 -5.95 -46.82 -2.37
C ASN A 215 -5.12 -47.90 -3.09
N VAL A 216 -4.30 -48.62 -2.33
CA VAL A 216 -3.54 -49.78 -2.82
C VAL A 216 -4.44 -51.03 -2.96
N ARG A 217 -4.23 -51.81 -4.03
CA ARG A 217 -5.02 -53.02 -4.35
C ARG A 217 -4.30 -54.33 -4.00
N ASP A 218 -3.42 -54.30 -3.01
CA ASP A 218 -2.62 -55.45 -2.57
C ASP A 218 -3.19 -56.16 -1.33
N GLY A 219 -4.17 -55.56 -0.64
CA GLY A 219 -4.86 -56.16 0.50
C GLY A 219 -4.09 -56.06 1.83
N ASP A 220 -3.01 -55.28 1.88
CA ASP A 220 -2.21 -55.06 3.08
C ASP A 220 -2.83 -53.93 3.94
N GLU A 221 -3.46 -54.31 5.05
CA GLU A 221 -4.14 -53.37 5.96
C GLU A 221 -3.17 -52.41 6.65
N GLU A 222 -2.00 -52.88 7.07
CA GLU A 222 -1.02 -52.04 7.77
C GLU A 222 -0.47 -50.96 6.83
N LYS A 223 -0.13 -51.36 5.60
CA LYS A 223 0.27 -50.44 4.55
C LYS A 223 -0.82 -49.45 4.17
N TYR A 224 -2.08 -49.90 4.05
CA TYR A 224 -3.22 -49.02 3.80
C TYR A 224 -3.34 -47.94 4.88
N HIS A 225 -3.28 -48.32 6.15
CA HIS A 225 -3.39 -47.39 7.27
C HIS A 225 -2.24 -46.38 7.32
N GLY A 226 -1.00 -46.82 7.08
CA GLY A 226 0.16 -45.93 6.99
C GLY A 226 0.01 -44.88 5.88
N LEU A 227 -0.35 -45.32 4.68
CA LEU A 227 -0.56 -44.42 3.54
C LEU A 227 -1.77 -43.48 3.73
N LEU A 228 -2.83 -43.95 4.39
CA LEU A 228 -3.98 -43.09 4.72
C LEU A 228 -3.58 -41.99 5.71
N CYS A 229 -2.74 -42.32 6.69
CA CYS A 229 -2.20 -41.36 7.65
C CYS A 229 -1.34 -40.29 6.95
N GLU A 230 -0.44 -40.70 6.06
CA GLU A 230 0.35 -39.80 5.21
C GLU A 230 -0.51 -38.90 4.32
N TYR A 231 -1.57 -39.46 3.73
CA TYR A 231 -2.52 -38.72 2.91
C TYR A 231 -3.24 -37.64 3.72
N ASN A 232 -3.77 -37.99 4.90
CA ASN A 232 -4.45 -37.04 5.76
C ASN A 232 -3.51 -35.91 6.20
N PHE A 233 -2.27 -36.22 6.59
CA PHE A 233 -1.28 -35.21 6.94
C PHE A 233 -0.99 -34.25 5.78
N HIS A 234 -0.81 -34.80 4.58
CA HIS A 234 -0.55 -34.01 3.37
C HIS A 234 -1.71 -33.05 3.06
N VAL A 235 -2.95 -33.53 3.17
CA VAL A 235 -4.15 -32.73 2.96
C VAL A 235 -4.26 -31.60 3.98
N ASP A 236 -4.07 -31.91 5.27
CA ASP A 236 -4.14 -30.89 6.31
C ASP A 236 -3.07 -29.82 6.10
N LEU A 237 -1.84 -30.23 5.75
CA LEU A 237 -0.75 -29.30 5.45
C LEU A 237 -1.05 -28.42 4.24
N LEU A 238 -1.64 -28.99 3.19
CA LEU A 238 -2.06 -28.25 1.99
C LEU A 238 -3.10 -27.17 2.33
N GLN A 239 -4.10 -27.53 3.13
CA GLN A 239 -5.14 -26.61 3.60
C GLN A 239 -4.55 -25.50 4.48
N ASP A 240 -3.67 -25.85 5.41
CA ASP A 240 -3.02 -24.89 6.29
C ASP A 240 -2.10 -23.92 5.54
N LEU A 241 -1.38 -24.39 4.52
CA LEU A 241 -0.57 -23.53 3.64
C LEU A 241 -1.44 -22.57 2.84
N LEU A 242 -2.62 -22.99 2.37
CA LEU A 242 -3.55 -22.10 1.68
C LEU A 242 -4.23 -21.09 2.61
N LEU A 243 -4.50 -21.47 3.87
CA LEU A 243 -4.91 -20.52 4.90
C LEU A 243 -3.81 -19.47 5.14
N GLU A 244 -2.56 -19.91 5.21
CA GLU A 244 -1.39 -19.04 5.41
C GLU A 244 -1.17 -18.11 4.21
N LEU A 245 -1.33 -18.62 2.99
CA LEU A 245 -1.29 -17.81 1.77
C LEU A 245 -2.38 -16.74 1.81
N THR A 246 -3.59 -17.09 2.26
CA THR A 246 -4.69 -16.13 2.42
C THR A 246 -4.35 -15.05 3.46
N ARG A 247 -3.67 -15.41 4.57
CA ARG A 247 -3.17 -14.42 5.55
C ARG A 247 -2.19 -13.45 4.91
N ALA A 248 -1.26 -13.96 4.09
CA ALA A 248 -0.28 -13.14 3.38
C ALA A 248 -0.93 -12.19 2.37
N VAL A 249 -1.91 -12.66 1.60
CA VAL A 249 -2.67 -11.79 0.67
C VAL A 249 -3.41 -10.69 1.42
N ASN A 250 -4.10 -11.04 2.51
CA ASN A 250 -4.78 -10.05 3.35
C ASN A 250 -3.81 -9.01 3.93
N HIS A 251 -2.60 -9.45 4.32
CA HIS A 251 -1.55 -8.57 4.79
C HIS A 251 -1.02 -7.62 3.72
N ILE A 252 -0.81 -8.11 2.49
CA ILE A 252 -0.46 -7.26 1.35
C ILE A 252 -1.55 -6.20 1.15
N CYS A 253 -2.83 -6.58 1.14
CA CYS A 253 -3.93 -5.62 1.02
C CYS A 253 -3.93 -4.57 2.14
N ASP A 254 -3.59 -4.94 3.38
CA ASP A 254 -3.42 -4.00 4.48
C ASP A 254 -2.26 -3.02 4.24
N MET A 255 -1.12 -3.51 3.72
CA MET A 255 0.03 -2.67 3.39
C MET A 255 -0.28 -1.72 2.23
N VAL A 256 -1.00 -2.17 1.20
CA VAL A 256 -1.47 -1.32 0.10
C VAL A 256 -2.39 -0.21 0.62
N ARG A 257 -3.34 -0.53 1.51
CA ARG A 257 -4.20 0.47 2.15
C ARG A 257 -3.41 1.49 2.98
N ARG A 258 -2.37 1.03 3.68
CA ARG A 258 -1.55 1.87 4.55
C ARG A 258 -0.67 2.84 3.78
N PHE A 259 -0.04 2.38 2.70
CA PHE A 259 1.02 3.14 2.04
C PHE A 259 0.60 3.82 0.73
N LEU A 260 -0.38 3.27 0.01
CA LEU A 260 -0.68 3.67 -1.36
C LEU A 260 -2.11 4.20 -1.51
N LEU A 261 -3.11 3.37 -1.19
CA LEU A 261 -4.50 3.66 -1.50
C LEU A 261 -5.42 3.21 -0.34
N PRO A 262 -5.79 4.12 0.59
CA PRO A 262 -6.62 3.78 1.76
C PRO A 262 -7.96 3.09 1.44
N SER A 263 -8.51 3.34 0.25
CA SER A 263 -9.75 2.74 -0.23
C SER A 263 -9.58 1.37 -0.90
N TYR A 264 -8.35 0.86 -1.04
CA TYR A 264 -8.07 -0.38 -1.77
C TYR A 264 -8.87 -1.56 -1.21
N ARG A 265 -9.79 -2.06 -2.04
CA ARG A 265 -10.71 -3.18 -1.76
C ARG A 265 -11.53 -3.03 -0.47
N ILE A 266 -11.90 -1.80 -0.12
CA ILE A 266 -12.62 -1.51 1.14
C ILE A 266 -14.04 -2.09 1.17
N ASN A 267 -14.67 -2.25 -0.01
CA ASN A 267 -16.02 -2.80 -0.12
C ASN A 267 -16.04 -4.32 0.04
N GLU A 268 -15.05 -5.01 -0.53
CA GLU A 268 -14.87 -6.45 -0.44
C GLU A 268 -14.36 -6.86 0.95
N GLY A 269 -13.50 -6.02 1.55
CA GLY A 269 -12.87 -6.29 2.84
C GLY A 269 -11.77 -7.36 2.73
N LEU A 270 -11.68 -8.20 3.76
CA LEU A 270 -10.71 -9.31 3.78
C LEU A 270 -11.18 -10.45 2.89
N LEU A 271 -10.22 -11.10 2.23
CA LEU A 271 -10.46 -12.37 1.57
C LEU A 271 -10.77 -13.43 2.62
N LEU A 272 -11.78 -14.25 2.33
CA LEU A 272 -12.26 -15.30 3.20
C LEU A 272 -12.11 -16.65 2.50
N ILE A 273 -12.03 -17.72 3.29
CA ILE A 273 -12.03 -19.09 2.82
C ILE A 273 -13.38 -19.74 3.14
N VAL A 274 -13.83 -20.62 2.26
CA VAL A 274 -15.02 -21.46 2.48
C VAL A 274 -14.58 -22.92 2.48
N SER A 275 -14.97 -23.67 3.51
CA SER A 275 -14.67 -25.10 3.64
C SER A 275 -15.92 -25.91 3.95
N GLY A 276 -15.93 -27.16 3.51
CA GLY A 276 -17.02 -28.10 3.71
C GLY A 276 -17.31 -28.92 2.44
N PRO A 277 -18.41 -29.69 2.41
CA PRO A 277 -19.33 -29.88 3.52
C PRO A 277 -18.66 -30.65 4.67
N TYR A 278 -18.97 -30.29 5.92
CA TYR A 278 -18.61 -31.09 7.09
C TYR A 278 -19.61 -32.24 7.29
N LYS A 279 -19.41 -33.08 8.31
CA LYS A 279 -20.31 -34.21 8.63
C LYS A 279 -21.78 -33.80 8.84
N ASP A 280 -22.01 -32.56 9.24
CA ASP A 280 -23.32 -31.95 9.43
C ASP A 280 -23.88 -31.28 8.16
N LEU A 281 -23.23 -31.49 7.00
CA LEU A 281 -23.52 -30.86 5.72
C LEU A 281 -23.35 -29.33 5.71
N SER A 282 -22.76 -28.74 6.77
CA SER A 282 -22.55 -27.30 6.84
C SER A 282 -21.35 -26.88 5.97
N MET A 283 -21.43 -25.66 5.46
CA MET A 283 -20.28 -24.92 4.92
C MET A 283 -19.86 -23.89 5.96
N ARG A 284 -18.56 -23.76 6.20
CA ARG A 284 -18.00 -22.79 7.17
C ARG A 284 -17.14 -21.77 6.45
N VAL A 285 -17.21 -20.52 6.92
CA VAL A 285 -16.45 -19.39 6.39
C VAL A 285 -15.39 -19.01 7.39
N PHE A 286 -14.14 -18.92 6.93
CA PHE A 286 -13.00 -18.55 7.76
C PHE A 286 -12.45 -17.20 7.33
N ARG A 287 -12.21 -16.36 8.34
CA ARG A 287 -11.45 -15.11 8.24
C ARG A 287 -10.05 -15.39 8.77
N THR A 288 -9.02 -15.19 7.95
CA THR A 288 -7.63 -15.39 8.35
C THR A 288 -6.82 -14.11 8.18
N GLN A 289 -6.09 -13.73 9.23
CA GLN A 289 -5.22 -12.55 9.21
C GLN A 289 -4.09 -12.69 10.24
N TYR A 290 -2.95 -12.05 10.01
CA TYR A 290 -1.92 -11.94 11.04
C TYR A 290 -2.41 -11.07 12.20
N LYS A 291 -2.27 -11.55 13.46
CA LYS A 291 -2.64 -10.79 14.65
C LYS A 291 -1.52 -9.82 15.05
N GLU A 292 -1.88 -8.62 15.50
CA GLU A 292 -0.92 -7.53 15.80
C GLU A 292 0.14 -7.87 16.85
N LYS A 293 -0.09 -8.82 17.75
CA LYS A 293 0.88 -9.24 18.79
C LYS A 293 2.13 -9.94 18.24
N ASN A 294 2.15 -10.31 16.95
CA ASN A 294 3.26 -11.05 16.32
C ASN A 294 4.08 -10.20 15.33
N ARG A 295 3.96 -8.85 15.35
CA ARG A 295 4.67 -7.95 14.40
C ARG A 295 6.21 -7.91 14.55
N SER A 296 6.83 -8.76 15.38
CA SER A 296 8.31 -8.81 15.51
C SER A 296 8.94 -10.21 15.36
N THR A 297 8.26 -11.14 14.69
CA THR A 297 8.82 -12.45 14.28
C THR A 297 8.40 -12.70 12.83
N GLU A 298 9.33 -13.20 11.99
CA GLU A 298 9.07 -13.61 10.59
C GLU A 298 7.64 -14.16 10.43
N LEU A 299 6.80 -13.49 9.62
CA LEU A 299 5.37 -13.82 9.51
C LEU A 299 5.20 -15.29 9.12
N TYR A 300 5.96 -15.74 8.11
CA TYR A 300 6.10 -17.13 7.73
C TYR A 300 7.57 -17.57 7.82
N PRO A 301 7.93 -18.49 8.73
CA PRO A 301 9.31 -18.84 9.02
C PRO A 301 9.88 -19.95 8.09
N GLY A 302 9.21 -20.26 6.99
CA GLY A 302 9.50 -21.39 6.11
C GLY A 302 8.75 -22.68 6.48
N LEU A 303 8.61 -23.59 5.51
CA LEU A 303 7.78 -24.80 5.60
C LEU A 303 8.01 -25.65 6.85
N ASP A 304 9.27 -25.97 7.18
CA ASP A 304 9.55 -26.89 8.28
C ASP A 304 9.16 -26.32 9.64
N LYS A 305 9.50 -25.05 9.90
CA LYS A 305 9.04 -24.34 11.10
C LYS A 305 7.53 -24.12 11.07
N PHE A 306 6.94 -23.85 9.91
CA PHE A 306 5.50 -23.65 9.76
C PHE A 306 4.70 -24.89 10.20
N LYS A 307 5.15 -26.10 9.85
CA LYS A 307 4.52 -27.36 10.31
C LYS A 307 4.44 -27.44 11.84
N GLU A 308 5.42 -26.90 12.55
CA GLU A 308 5.46 -26.89 14.02
C GLU A 308 4.53 -25.85 14.63
N ILE A 309 4.33 -24.71 13.95
CA ILE A 309 3.59 -23.56 14.52
C ILE A 309 2.18 -23.38 13.96
N ARG A 310 1.77 -24.13 12.93
CA ARG A 310 0.46 -23.96 12.27
C ARG A 310 -0.73 -24.05 13.22
N SER A 311 -0.64 -24.90 14.25
CA SER A 311 -1.66 -25.04 15.30
C SER A 311 -1.84 -23.79 16.17
N THR A 312 -0.85 -22.89 16.17
CA THR A 312 -0.90 -21.60 16.89
C THR A 312 -1.60 -20.49 16.09
N ARG A 313 -1.91 -20.73 14.81
CA ARG A 313 -2.64 -19.79 13.97
C ARG A 313 -4.10 -19.67 14.41
N ASP A 314 -4.78 -18.63 13.93
CA ASP A 314 -6.18 -18.36 14.24
C ASP A 314 -7.15 -19.43 13.70
N VAL A 315 -6.79 -20.07 12.60
CA VAL A 315 -7.51 -21.17 11.96
C VAL A 315 -6.48 -22.18 11.47
N CYS A 316 -6.72 -23.47 11.72
CA CYS A 316 -5.85 -24.56 11.33
C CYS A 316 -6.66 -25.86 11.20
N PHE A 317 -6.26 -26.75 10.28
CA PHE A 317 -6.87 -28.05 10.05
C PHE A 317 -6.05 -29.19 10.68
N GLY A 318 -4.71 -29.16 10.59
CA GLY A 318 -3.84 -30.22 11.11
C GLY A 318 -2.87 -29.80 12.20
N VAL A 319 -2.10 -30.76 12.68
CA VAL A 319 -1.05 -30.56 13.69
C VAL A 319 0.15 -31.47 13.41
N GLY A 320 1.24 -31.30 14.14
CA GLY A 320 2.45 -32.13 14.01
C GLY A 320 3.30 -31.85 12.76
N LYS A 321 4.51 -32.40 12.76
CA LYS A 321 5.56 -32.18 11.75
C LYS A 321 5.51 -33.13 10.56
N ASP A 322 4.96 -34.33 10.77
CA ASP A 322 4.77 -35.36 9.75
C ASP A 322 3.68 -36.35 10.19
N ALA A 323 3.43 -37.36 9.36
CA ALA A 323 2.40 -38.38 9.60
C ALA A 323 2.70 -39.30 10.80
N ASN A 324 3.94 -39.37 11.27
CA ASN A 324 4.34 -40.15 12.44
C ASN A 324 4.39 -39.30 13.71
N ASP A 325 4.06 -38.01 13.63
CA ASP A 325 4.09 -37.12 14.78
C ASP A 325 3.04 -37.55 15.82
N PRO A 326 3.44 -37.74 17.11
CA PRO A 326 2.51 -38.15 18.16
C PRO A 326 1.33 -37.20 18.38
N GLU A 327 1.46 -35.92 18.05
CA GLU A 327 0.37 -34.94 18.12
C GLU A 327 -0.62 -35.14 16.97
N PHE A 328 -0.12 -35.45 15.77
CA PHE A 328 -0.95 -35.73 14.60
C PHE A 328 -1.75 -37.02 14.79
N LEU A 329 -1.08 -38.11 15.19
CA LEU A 329 -1.67 -39.44 15.40
C LEU A 329 -2.75 -39.48 16.48
N LYS A 330 -2.78 -38.51 17.41
CA LYS A 330 -3.85 -38.41 18.42
C LYS A 330 -5.14 -37.79 17.89
N ASN A 331 -5.06 -37.08 16.77
CA ASN A 331 -6.15 -36.33 16.16
C ASN A 331 -6.68 -36.97 14.87
N THR A 332 -6.01 -38.02 14.37
CA THR A 332 -6.44 -38.88 13.26
C THR A 332 -7.14 -40.12 13.79
#